data_AF-A0A0N0UI38-F1
#
_entry.id   AF-A0A0N0UI38-F1
#
_cell.length_a   1.000
_cell.length_b   1.000
_cell.length_c   1.000
_cell.angle_alpha   90.00
_cell.angle_beta   90.00
_cell.angle_gamma   90.00
#
_symmetry.space_group_name_H-M   'P 1'
#
loop_
_entity.id
_entity.type
_entity.pdbx_description
1 polymer ?
#
loop_
_entity_poly.entity_id
_entity_poly.type
_entity_poly.pdbx_seq_one_letter_code
_entity_poly.pdbx_strand_id
1 'polypeptide(L)'
;MDFPRWMQRAIQARLDEVSARIEHDPELSRVRGKADEAFESLFEGKGVELTPEYAEWENRYIVSKGIEYERLYIQGLRDGIQLTVSLLGVLTPEEIDTKA
;
A
#
# COMPACT_ATOMS: atom_id res chain seq x y z
N MET A 1 1.45 20.80 10.08
CA MET A 1 1.75 20.42 11.48
C MET A 1 3.25 20.27 11.59
N ASP A 2 3.90 21.12 12.38
CA ASP A 2 5.36 21.07 12.54
C ASP A 2 5.72 20.05 13.63
N PHE A 3 5.74 18.78 13.23
CA PHE A 3 6.25 17.73 14.12
C PHE A 3 7.76 17.88 14.33
N PRO A 4 8.29 17.52 15.50
CA PRO A 4 9.73 17.46 15.71
C PRO A 4 10.43 16.59 14.65
N ARG A 5 11.64 16.97 14.22
CA ARG A 5 12.40 16.25 13.18
C ARG A 5 12.57 14.76 13.46
N TRP A 6 12.71 14.37 14.73
CA TRP A 6 12.82 12.95 15.09
C TRP A 6 11.52 12.18 14.77
N MET A 7 10.36 12.80 14.97
CA MET A 7 9.06 12.20 14.73
C MET A 7 8.76 12.10 13.23
N GLN A 8 9.11 13.13 12.46
CA GLN A 8 9.02 13.09 11.00
C GLN A 8 9.84 11.92 10.42
N ARG A 9 11.08 11.73 10.91
CA ARG A 9 11.94 10.61 10.49
C ARG A 9 11.37 9.25 10.90
N ALA A 10 10.77 9.15 12.09
CA ALA A 10 10.14 7.91 12.52
C ALA A 10 8.93 7.54 11.64
N ILE A 11 8.10 8.53 11.29
CA ILE A 11 6.97 8.34 10.37
C ILE A 11 7.48 7.92 8.99
N GLN A 12 8.51 8.59 8.46
CA GLN A 12 9.08 8.23 7.15
C GLN A 12 9.67 6.81 7.16
N ALA A 13 10.47 6.46 8.17
CA ALA A 13 11.04 5.13 8.29
C ALA A 13 9.96 4.03 8.35
N ARG A 14 8.85 4.32 9.04
CA ARG A 14 7.71 3.40 9.08
C ARG A 14 7.01 3.27 7.74
N LEU A 15 6.79 4.38 7.03
CA LEU A 15 6.21 4.36 5.69
C LEU A 15 7.10 3.58 4.72
N ASP A 16 8.41 3.76 4.77
CA ASP A 16 9.37 3.05 3.91
C ASP A 16 9.34 1.54 4.20
N GLU A 17 9.34 1.16 5.48
CA GLU A 17 9.24 -0.25 5.92
C GLU A 17 7.94 -0.92 5.42
N VAL A 18 6.80 -0.25 5.62
CA VAL A 18 5.50 -0.78 5.21
C VAL A 18 5.40 -0.86 3.68
N SER A 19 5.91 0.15 2.97
CA SER A 19 5.93 0.17 1.51
C SER A 19 6.74 -1.00 0.95
N ALA A 20 7.93 -1.25 1.49
CA ALA A 20 8.77 -2.39 1.09
C ALA A 20 8.09 -3.73 1.36
N ARG A 21 7.36 -3.86 2.48
CA ARG A 21 6.60 -5.08 2.77
C ARG A 21 5.45 -5.31 1.81
N ILE A 22 4.71 -4.25 1.46
CA ILE A 22 3.63 -4.32 0.49
C ILE A 22 4.21 -4.67 -0.89
N GLU A 23 5.34 -4.08 -1.27
CA GLU A 23 6.02 -4.36 -2.53
C GLU A 23 6.41 -5.84 -2.68
N HIS A 24 6.87 -6.49 -1.61
CA HIS A 24 7.23 -7.90 -1.61
C HIS A 24 6.07 -8.85 -1.28
N ASP A 25 4.84 -8.36 -1.15
CA ASP A 25 3.68 -9.21 -0.87
C ASP A 25 3.41 -10.15 -2.06
N PRO A 26 3.31 -11.48 -1.86
CA PRO A 26 3.16 -12.43 -2.96
C PRO A 26 1.86 -12.25 -3.75
N GLU A 27 0.76 -11.89 -3.08
CA GLU A 27 -0.54 -11.70 -3.72
C GLU A 27 -0.53 -10.44 -4.59
N LEU A 28 0.04 -9.36 -4.09
CA LEU A 28 0.20 -8.14 -4.87
C LEU A 28 1.20 -8.31 -6.01
N SER A 29 2.30 -9.02 -5.78
CA SER A 29 3.29 -9.35 -6.82
C SER A 29 2.64 -10.11 -7.97
N ARG A 30 1.71 -11.04 -7.68
CA ARG A 30 0.93 -11.75 -8.71
C ARG A 30 0.02 -10.81 -9.50
N VAL A 31 -0.63 -9.85 -8.84
CA VAL A 31 -1.50 -8.87 -9.51
C VAL A 31 -0.69 -7.91 -10.38
N ARG A 32 0.46 -7.43 -9.89
CA ARG A 32 1.40 -6.61 -10.67
C ARG A 32 1.96 -7.37 -11.86
N GLY A 33 2.39 -8.62 -11.69
CA GLY A 33 2.91 -9.43 -12.79
C GLY A 33 1.91 -9.56 -13.95
N LYS A 34 0.61 -9.65 -13.67
CA LYS A 34 -0.43 -9.61 -14.72
C LYS A 34 -0.55 -8.26 -15.43
N ALA A 35 -0.31 -7.16 -14.73
CA ALA A 35 -0.26 -5.84 -15.33
C ALA A 35 1.02 -5.70 -16.17
N ASP A 36 2.17 -6.16 -15.67
CA ASP A 36 3.44 -6.12 -16.39
C ASP A 36 3.40 -6.98 -17.67
N GLU A 37 2.82 -8.18 -17.61
CA GLU A 37 2.59 -9.02 -18.80
C GLU A 37 1.71 -8.31 -19.84
N ALA A 38 0.66 -7.61 -19.39
CA ALA A 38 -0.21 -6.83 -20.28
C ALA A 38 0.48 -5.55 -20.80
N PHE A 39 1.50 -5.05 -20.11
CA PHE A 39 2.32 -3.93 -20.57
C PHE A 39 3.27 -4.38 -21.69
N GLU A 40 3.96 -5.51 -21.50
CA GLU A 40 4.90 -6.04 -22.49
C GLU A 40 4.21 -6.33 -23.84
N SER A 41 2.96 -6.83 -23.81
CA SER A 41 2.19 -7.08 -25.04
C SER A 41 1.87 -5.81 -25.85
N LEU A 42 1.88 -4.63 -25.24
CA LEU A 42 1.69 -3.35 -25.94
C LEU A 42 2.79 -3.08 -26.96
N PHE A 43 4.01 -3.55 -26.69
CA PHE A 43 5.18 -3.26 -27.52
C PHE A 43 5.39 -4.27 -28.65
N GLU A 44 4.59 -5.34 -28.72
CA GLU A 44 4.62 -6.31 -29.81
C GLU A 44 3.97 -5.79 -31.11
N GLY A 45 3.30 -4.62 -31.07
CA GLY A 45 2.63 -3.99 -32.22
C GLY A 45 2.93 -2.49 -32.38
N LYS A 46 2.87 -1.98 -33.63
CA LYS A 46 3.04 -0.54 -33.93
C LYS A 46 1.76 0.25 -33.63
N GLY A 47 1.69 0.86 -32.45
CA GLY A 47 0.73 1.92 -32.10
C GLY A 47 -0.06 1.57 -30.86
N VAL A 48 0.38 2.07 -29.70
CA VAL A 48 -0.03 1.59 -28.36
C VAL A 48 -1.28 2.29 -27.81
N GLU A 49 -1.49 3.56 -28.16
CA GLU A 49 -2.41 4.44 -27.39
C GLU A 49 -3.91 4.25 -27.70
N LEU A 50 -4.27 3.38 -28.66
CA LEU A 50 -5.66 3.16 -29.10
C LEU A 50 -6.05 1.69 -29.21
N THR A 51 -5.26 0.78 -28.62
CA THR A 51 -5.49 -0.66 -28.77
C THR A 51 -6.21 -1.26 -27.56
N PRO A 52 -7.00 -2.33 -27.75
CA PRO A 52 -7.66 -3.05 -26.65
C PRO A 52 -6.69 -3.49 -25.55
N GLU A 53 -5.45 -3.78 -25.92
CA GLU A 53 -4.38 -4.20 -25.02
C GLU A 53 -4.01 -3.07 -24.03
N TYR A 54 -4.01 -1.81 -24.47
CA TYR A 54 -3.76 -0.67 -23.57
C TYR A 54 -4.84 -0.54 -22.51
N ALA A 55 -6.11 -0.70 -22.89
CA ALA A 55 -7.23 -0.65 -21.94
C ALA A 55 -7.17 -1.82 -20.94
N GLU A 56 -6.72 -3.00 -21.36
CA GLU A 56 -6.52 -4.14 -20.48
C GLU A 56 -5.37 -3.90 -19.49
N TRP A 57 -4.23 -3.39 -19.98
CA TRP A 57 -3.11 -2.98 -19.14
C TRP A 57 -3.54 -1.91 -18.11
N GLU A 58 -4.18 -0.84 -18.56
CA GLU A 58 -4.59 0.29 -17.72
C GLU A 58 -5.50 -0.18 -16.58
N ASN A 59 -6.47 -1.04 -16.88
CA ASN A 59 -7.37 -1.61 -15.89
C ASN A 59 -6.57 -2.43 -14.84
N ARG A 60 -5.71 -3.34 -15.28
CA ARG A 60 -4.89 -4.17 -14.38
C ARG A 60 -3.96 -3.31 -13.53
N TYR A 61 -3.36 -2.29 -14.13
CA TYR A 61 -2.47 -1.34 -13.45
C TYR A 61 -3.22 -0.55 -12.38
N ILE A 62 -4.36 0.07 -12.70
CA ILE A 62 -5.15 0.86 -11.74
C ILE A 62 -5.61 0.00 -10.56
N VAL A 63 -6.06 -1.24 -10.82
CA VAL A 63 -6.43 -2.17 -9.75
C VAL A 63 -5.24 -2.48 -8.84
N SER A 64 -4.07 -2.77 -9.41
CA SER A 64 -2.85 -3.04 -8.62
C SER A 64 -2.47 -1.86 -7.72
N LYS A 65 -2.48 -0.63 -8.26
CA LYS A 65 -2.21 0.60 -7.51
C LYS A 65 -3.29 0.87 -6.45
N GLY A 66 -4.54 0.56 -6.74
CA GLY A 66 -5.65 0.68 -5.79
C GLY A 66 -5.42 -0.17 -4.54
N ILE A 67 -5.03 -1.44 -4.73
CA ILE A 67 -4.75 -2.36 -3.62
C ILE A 67 -3.56 -1.88 -2.79
N GLU A 68 -2.49 -1.37 -3.42
CA GLU A 68 -1.34 -0.79 -2.72
C GLU A 68 -1.73 0.37 -1.82
N TYR A 69 -2.46 1.34 -2.37
CA TYR A 69 -2.85 2.53 -1.63
C TYR A 69 -3.81 2.21 -0.50
N GLU A 70 -4.73 1.27 -0.71
CA GLU A 70 -5.63 0.81 0.35
C GLU A 70 -4.86 0.14 1.49
N ARG A 71 -3.90 -0.73 1.19
CA ARG A 71 -3.06 -1.37 2.20
C ARG A 71 -2.22 -0.36 2.98
N LEU A 72 -1.64 0.62 2.29
CA LEU A 72 -0.91 1.72 2.93
C LEU A 72 -1.82 2.55 3.85
N TYR A 73 -3.03 2.87 3.39
CA TYR A 73 -4.02 3.61 4.17
C TYR A 73 -4.42 2.87 5.44
N ILE A 74 -4.79 1.58 5.33
CA ILE A 74 -5.19 0.75 6.48
C ILE A 74 -4.04 0.62 7.48
N GLN A 75 -2.81 0.39 7.00
CA GLN A 75 -1.66 0.28 7.89
C GLN A 75 -1.35 1.61 8.58
N GLY A 76 -1.43 2.73 7.85
CA GLY A 76 -1.26 4.07 8.44
C GLY A 76 -2.32 4.38 9.50
N LEU A 77 -3.58 3.98 9.27
CA LEU A 77 -4.65 4.11 10.25
C LEU A 77 -4.34 3.28 11.52
N ARG A 78 -3.91 2.03 11.35
CA ARG A 78 -3.53 1.14 12.46
C ARG A 78 -2.38 1.72 13.27
N ASP A 79 -1.32 2.17 12.60
CA ASP A 79 -0.15 2.76 13.25
C ASP A 79 -0.54 4.05 14.02
N GLY A 80 -1.44 4.87 13.46
CA GLY A 80 -1.95 6.07 14.11
C GLY A 80 -2.79 5.79 15.35
N ILE A 81 -3.66 4.77 15.30
CA ILE A 81 -4.43 4.31 16.47
C ILE A 81 -3.47 3.81 17.55
N GLN A 82 -2.51 2.96 17.20
CA GLN A 82 -1.54 2.40 18.14
C GLN A 82 -0.70 3.49 18.80
N LEU A 83 -0.27 4.50 18.05
CA LEU A 83 0.44 5.66 18.58
C LEU A 83 -0.43 6.43 19.59
N THR A 84 -1.69 6.69 19.24
CA THR A 84 -2.64 7.43 20.10
C THR A 84 -2.91 6.68 21.39
N VAL A 85 -3.16 5.37 21.32
CA VAL A 85 -3.33 4.47 22.46
C VAL A 85 -2.09 4.51 23.37
N SER A 86 -0.90 4.37 22.77
CA SER A 86 0.37 4.37 23.52
C SER A 86 0.62 5.70 24.25
N LEU A 87 0.21 6.83 23.65
CA LEU A 87 0.36 8.16 24.24
C LEU A 87 -0.67 8.46 25.31
N LEU A 88 -1.92 8.00 25.13
CA LEU A 88 -3.02 8.28 26.06
C LEU A 88 -3.10 7.25 27.21
N GLY A 89 -2.37 6.14 27.14
CA GLY A 89 -2.43 5.06 28.13
C GLY A 89 -3.80 4.36 28.18
N VAL A 90 -4.61 4.51 27.13
CA VAL A 90 -5.92 3.87 26.98
C VAL A 90 -5.66 2.46 26.48
N LEU A 91 -6.18 1.44 27.18
CA LEU A 91 -6.10 0.05 26.72
C LEU A 91 -6.72 -0.08 25.33
N THR A 92 -6.05 -0.79 24.43
CA THR A 92 -6.66 -1.18 23.15
C THR A 92 -7.86 -2.10 23.40
N PRO A 93 -8.86 -2.16 22.51
CA PRO A 93 -9.97 -3.09 22.64
C PRO A 93 -9.53 -4.56 22.85
N GLU A 94 -8.44 -4.98 22.23
CA GLU A 94 -7.83 -6.32 22.40
C GLU A 94 -7.25 -6.58 23.80
N GLU A 95 -6.80 -5.55 24.52
CA GLU A 95 -6.32 -5.66 25.90
C GLU A 95 -7.45 -5.66 26.94
N ILE A 96 -8.65 -5.20 26.55
CA ILE A 96 -9.85 -5.26 27.39
C ILE A 96 -10.43 -6.68 27.36
N ASP A 97 -10.42 -7.33 26.19
CA ASP A 97 -10.99 -8.67 25.99
C ASP A 97 -10.14 -9.78 26.64
N THR A 98 -8.83 -9.56 26.79
CA THR A 98 -7.90 -10.50 27.47
C THR A 98 -7.89 -10.38 28.99
N LYS A 99 -8.60 -9.42 29.57
CA LYS A 99 -8.70 -9.20 31.03
C LYS A 99 -10.10 -9.46 31.60
N ALA A 100 -11.07 -9.87 30.77
CA ALA A 100 -12.44 -10.21 31.15
C ALA A 100 -12.61 -11.68 31.55
#